data_AF-A0A949BX19-F1
#
_entry.id   AF-A0A949BX19-F1
#
_cell.length_a   1.000
_cell.length_b   1.000
_cell.length_c   1.000
_cell.angle_alpha   90.00
_cell.angle_beta   90.00
_cell.angle_gamma   90.00
#
_symmetry.space_group_name_H-M   'P 1'
#
loop_
_entity.id
_entity.type
_entity.pdbx_description
1 polymer ?
#
loop_
_entity_poly.entity_id
_entity_poly.type
_entity_poly.pdbx_seq_one_letter_code
_entity_poly.pdbx_strand_id
1 'polypeptide(L)'
;MKIIPIFIPHAGCPYKCAYCDQRKISGARSMPTVQEIQSVIRRNLKTIPEDEKVEVAFFGGTFTFLPEDLQEKYLDAARFFVKTLRMSTHPEAVCLKAMKRFKKKGGRLVELGIQSLDKEVLRKVKRKTSLASVKNAAKCIKKAGLRLGVQIMLGLPGDTLEKSIDTAKKIVKLRPETVRIYPVLVIKGTELARQYKKGKYKPLSLEHAITQAARITDIFEDKGVKVIRIGLHPSRDLDSKATMLAGPYHPAFGEMVRSRKMRDRIINTVKYRSVANRSRIEIHAPRNMFNLISGHKKKEKKFLEEYFGAQIILRRAAKFRIKDVRKDIAIIDPRMPRPAKDRLKKLNYHAVEAPLHDKLQRPVRGHVDMMLFRYKDKVIYEPRLENITELLRQNGYKCVKGERIKSSKYPKDIIYNSCAMDRCIIHYKGKIEKNIKEIKTGHILVPQGYTKCSIIPIDKKHIITSDKGIKDAWEKRGGKALLIEPGHVKLPGYRTGLIGGATGTDEKKVFFVGSMDSHPDGQAIRDFIRRCGRYIIELYPGPLYDVGTIVILPCLSKNRVLY
;
A
#
# COMPACT_ATOMS: atom_id res chain seq x y z
N MET A 1 24.09 14.09 -16.67
CA MET A 1 25.10 15.05 -16.17
C MET A 1 25.89 14.40 -15.04
N LYS A 2 27.19 14.17 -15.24
CA LYS A 2 28.12 13.62 -14.23
C LYS A 2 28.74 14.74 -13.41
N ILE A 3 29.04 14.45 -12.13
CA ILE A 3 29.66 15.41 -11.21
C ILE A 3 31.05 14.92 -10.85
N ILE A 4 32.07 15.76 -11.07
CA ILE A 4 33.44 15.54 -10.57
C ILE A 4 33.58 16.31 -9.25
N PRO A 5 33.65 15.63 -8.10
CA PRO A 5 33.81 16.29 -6.81
C PRO A 5 35.27 16.70 -6.59
N ILE A 6 35.48 17.95 -6.18
CA ILE A 6 36.75 18.47 -5.69
C ILE A 6 36.57 18.79 -4.21
N PHE A 7 37.33 18.13 -3.33
CA PHE A 7 37.22 18.32 -1.89
C PHE A 7 38.28 19.30 -1.37
N ILE A 8 37.82 20.32 -0.66
CA ILE A 8 38.63 21.37 -0.03
C ILE A 8 38.46 21.21 1.49
N PRO A 9 39.30 20.43 2.17
CA PRO A 9 39.04 20.02 3.55
C PRO A 9 39.21 21.18 4.54
N HIS A 10 38.13 21.56 5.24
CA HIS A 10 38.09 22.53 6.35
C HIS A 10 38.62 23.95 6.07
N ALA A 11 39.12 24.25 4.87
CA ALA A 11 39.64 25.57 4.56
C ALA A 11 38.55 26.63 4.38
N GLY A 12 38.87 27.86 4.77
CA GLY A 12 37.95 28.99 4.75
C GLY A 12 36.84 28.94 5.80
N CYS A 13 36.57 27.83 6.50
CA CYS A 13 35.50 27.79 7.49
C CYS A 13 35.97 28.31 8.86
N PRO A 14 35.49 29.46 9.36
CA PRO A 14 35.86 29.97 10.69
C PRO A 14 35.16 29.19 11.83
N TYR A 15 34.19 28.34 11.49
CA TYR A 15 33.35 27.65 12.48
C TYR A 15 33.83 26.21 12.74
N LYS A 16 33.84 25.82 14.02
CA LYS A 16 34.16 24.46 14.47
C LYS A 16 32.88 23.75 14.96
N CYS A 17 32.09 23.26 14.01
CA CYS A 17 30.85 22.54 14.32
C CYS A 17 31.15 21.24 15.08
N ALA A 18 30.31 20.89 16.07
CA ALA A 18 30.56 19.78 16.99
C ALA A 18 30.67 18.40 16.31
N TYR A 19 29.99 18.21 15.18
CA TYR A 19 29.95 16.96 14.41
C TYR A 19 30.95 16.90 13.24
N CYS A 20 31.67 17.98 12.96
CA CYS A 20 32.39 18.16 11.71
C CYS A 20 33.88 17.86 11.87
N ASP A 21 34.38 16.86 11.14
CA ASP A 21 35.81 16.70 10.85
C ASP A 21 35.97 16.37 9.37
N GLN A 22 35.95 17.41 8.54
CA GLN A 22 35.95 17.26 7.08
C GLN A 22 37.23 16.60 6.53
N ARG A 23 38.36 16.67 7.23
CA ARG A 23 39.60 15.98 6.84
C ARG A 23 39.38 14.46 6.80
N LYS A 24 38.62 13.95 7.76
CA LYS A 24 38.27 12.51 7.84
C LYS A 24 37.04 12.14 7.03
N ILE A 25 36.07 13.05 6.87
CA ILE A 25 34.84 12.79 6.11
C ILE A 25 35.08 12.80 4.60
N SER A 26 35.98 13.66 4.10
CA SER A 26 36.30 13.79 2.67
C SER A 26 37.50 12.98 2.20
N GLY A 27 38.30 12.43 3.13
CA GLY A 27 39.57 11.74 2.85
C GLY A 27 40.74 12.65 2.44
N ALA A 28 40.50 13.95 2.23
CA ALA A 28 41.54 14.92 1.87
C ALA A 28 42.25 15.48 3.11
N ARG A 29 43.59 15.37 3.16
CA ARG A 29 44.41 15.78 4.31
C ARG A 29 44.86 17.25 4.26
N SER A 30 45.03 17.82 3.07
CA SER A 30 45.54 19.19 2.83
C SER A 30 44.71 19.93 1.75
N MET A 31 44.94 21.23 1.62
CA MET A 31 44.39 22.04 0.53
C MET A 31 44.96 21.58 -0.81
N PRO A 32 44.12 21.31 -1.83
CA PRO A 32 44.62 20.90 -3.12
C PRO A 32 45.28 22.08 -3.85
N THR A 33 46.43 21.83 -4.45
CA THR A 33 47.06 22.73 -5.42
C THR A 33 46.22 22.82 -6.70
N VAL A 34 46.45 23.85 -7.51
CA VAL A 34 45.80 23.98 -8.83
C VAL A 34 46.09 22.75 -9.70
N GLN A 35 47.34 22.27 -9.69
CA GLN A 35 47.78 21.10 -10.45
C GLN A 35 47.03 19.83 -10.02
N GLU A 36 46.82 19.64 -8.71
CA GLU A 36 46.04 18.52 -8.19
C GLU A 36 44.57 18.59 -8.61
N ILE A 37 43.95 19.78 -8.57
CA ILE A 37 42.57 19.97 -9.06
C ILE A 37 42.48 19.57 -10.53
N GLN A 38 43.37 20.08 -11.37
CA GLN A 38 43.39 19.76 -12.80
C GLN A 38 43.65 18.26 -13.05
N SER A 39 44.56 17.65 -12.29
CA SER A 39 44.84 16.22 -12.38
C SER A 39 43.62 15.36 -12.03
N VAL A 40 42.91 15.71 -10.95
CA VAL A 40 41.66 15.03 -10.56
C VAL A 40 40.61 15.17 -11.66
N ILE A 41 40.43 16.35 -12.25
CA ILE A 41 39.47 16.58 -13.32
C ILE A 41 39.84 15.76 -14.57
N ARG A 42 41.08 15.85 -15.06
CA ARG A 42 41.56 15.09 -16.23
C ARG A 42 41.36 13.59 -16.05
N ARG A 43 41.74 13.05 -14.88
CA ARG A 43 41.57 11.63 -14.58
C ARG A 43 40.12 11.19 -14.61
N ASN A 44 39.20 11.98 -14.06
CA ASN A 44 37.77 11.65 -14.10
C ASN A 44 37.21 11.78 -15.51
N LEU A 45 37.60 12.80 -16.28
CA LEU A 45 37.14 12.98 -17.66
C LEU A 45 37.49 11.80 -18.56
N LYS A 46 38.67 11.16 -18.37
CA LYS A 46 39.04 9.92 -19.09
C LYS A 46 38.07 8.75 -18.86
N THR A 47 37.29 8.79 -17.78
CA THR A 47 36.32 7.72 -17.42
C THR A 47 34.88 8.08 -17.77
N ILE A 48 34.63 9.29 -18.26
CA ILE A 48 33.30 9.80 -18.58
C ILE A 48 33.19 9.86 -20.12
N PRO A 49 32.11 9.31 -20.72
CA PRO A 49 31.87 9.44 -22.16
C PRO A 49 31.85 10.90 -22.62
N GLU A 50 32.39 11.17 -23.82
CA GLU A 50 32.58 12.54 -24.32
C GLU A 50 31.27 13.32 -24.53
N ASP A 51 30.18 12.63 -24.82
CA ASP A 51 28.84 13.19 -25.02
C ASP A 51 28.13 13.55 -23.71
N GLU A 52 28.66 13.11 -22.57
CA GLU A 52 28.06 13.31 -21.26
C GLU A 52 28.35 14.71 -20.72
N LYS A 53 27.31 15.45 -20.30
CA LYS A 53 27.49 16.76 -19.66
C LYS A 53 28.22 16.61 -18.31
N VAL A 54 29.33 17.31 -18.12
CA VAL A 54 30.13 17.26 -16.88
C VAL A 54 30.05 18.58 -16.10
N GLU A 55 29.85 18.46 -14.78
CA GLU A 55 29.92 19.55 -13.81
C GLU A 55 31.04 19.28 -12.79
N VAL A 56 31.87 20.29 -12.49
CA VAL A 56 32.81 20.21 -11.36
C VAL A 56 32.15 20.82 -10.13
N ALA A 57 32.19 20.11 -9.02
CA ALA A 57 31.59 20.53 -7.76
C ALA A 57 32.63 20.66 -6.65
N PHE A 58 32.79 21.87 -6.13
CA PHE A 58 33.64 22.15 -4.97
C PHE A 58 32.87 21.85 -3.68
N PHE A 59 33.35 20.85 -2.94
CA PHE A 59 32.81 20.40 -1.65
C PHE A 59 33.84 20.57 -0.54
N GLY A 60 33.37 20.63 0.70
CA GLY A 60 34.24 20.87 1.86
C GLY A 60 34.54 22.36 2.08
N GLY A 61 35.03 22.65 3.28
CA GLY A 61 35.34 23.98 3.75
C GLY A 61 34.15 24.91 3.71
N THR A 62 34.45 26.19 3.58
CA THR A 62 33.50 27.21 3.12
C THR A 62 34.13 27.93 1.94
N PHE A 63 33.82 27.48 0.72
CA PHE A 63 34.48 27.97 -0.50
C PHE A 63 34.51 29.50 -0.59
N THR A 64 33.39 30.14 -0.26
CA THR A 64 33.23 31.60 -0.38
C THR A 64 34.03 32.40 0.66
N PHE A 65 34.57 31.75 1.70
CA PHE A 65 35.46 32.37 2.69
C PHE A 65 36.95 32.14 2.39
N LEU A 66 37.31 31.41 1.33
CA LEU A 66 38.69 31.41 0.85
C LEU A 66 39.08 32.83 0.36
N PRO A 67 40.37 33.20 0.36
CA PRO A 67 40.82 34.42 -0.30
C PRO A 67 40.28 34.54 -1.73
N GLU A 68 39.89 35.74 -2.17
CA GLU A 68 39.22 35.92 -3.47
C GLU A 68 40.10 35.46 -4.63
N ASP A 69 41.41 35.72 -4.58
CA ASP A 69 42.38 35.28 -5.59
C ASP A 69 42.46 33.75 -5.69
N LEU A 70 42.41 33.06 -4.55
CA LEU A 70 42.42 31.60 -4.51
C LEU A 70 41.12 31.00 -5.03
N GLN A 71 39.97 31.63 -4.70
CA GLN A 71 38.69 31.24 -5.31
C GLN A 71 38.78 31.33 -6.83
N GLU A 72 39.30 32.43 -7.37
CA GLU A 72 39.44 32.60 -8.82
C GLU A 72 40.36 31.55 -9.45
N LYS A 73 41.57 31.34 -8.87
CA LYS A 73 42.51 30.32 -9.33
C LYS A 73 41.85 28.93 -9.41
N TYR A 74 41.09 28.53 -8.39
CA TYR A 74 40.40 27.24 -8.39
C TYR A 74 39.27 27.14 -9.41
N LEU A 75 38.46 28.20 -9.53
CA LEU A 75 37.37 28.24 -10.51
C LEU A 75 37.94 28.19 -11.94
N ASP A 76 39.00 28.95 -12.23
CA ASP A 76 39.65 28.99 -13.54
C ASP A 76 40.29 27.65 -13.87
N ALA A 77 40.97 27.02 -12.90
CA ALA A 77 41.54 25.68 -13.04
C ALA A 77 40.50 24.64 -13.45
N ALA A 78 39.28 24.73 -12.92
CA ALA A 78 38.19 23.85 -13.32
C ALA A 78 37.53 24.25 -14.64
N ARG A 79 37.36 25.57 -14.89
CA ARG A 79 36.70 26.08 -16.11
C ARG A 79 37.46 25.78 -17.38
N PHE A 80 38.77 25.59 -17.30
CA PHE A 80 39.57 25.11 -18.41
C PHE A 80 39.03 23.79 -18.99
N PHE A 81 38.45 22.93 -18.14
CA PHE A 81 38.01 21.59 -18.54
C PHE A 81 36.49 21.45 -18.67
N VAL A 82 35.70 22.20 -17.90
CA VAL A 82 34.23 22.00 -17.85
C VAL A 82 33.47 23.31 -17.96
N LYS A 83 32.28 23.27 -18.59
CA LYS A 83 31.42 24.45 -18.80
C LYS A 83 30.64 24.90 -17.56
N THR A 84 30.37 24.00 -16.62
CA THR A 84 29.47 24.26 -15.50
C THR A 84 30.13 23.93 -14.16
N LEU A 85 29.98 24.85 -13.21
CA LEU A 85 30.49 24.68 -11.85
C LEU A 85 29.37 24.69 -10.80
N ARG A 86 29.61 23.93 -9.75
CA ARG A 86 28.83 23.91 -8.50
C ARG A 86 29.76 24.18 -7.32
N MET A 87 29.23 24.83 -6.29
CA MET A 87 29.91 24.89 -4.99
C MET A 87 28.96 24.57 -3.84
N SER A 88 29.52 24.06 -2.75
CA SER A 88 28.88 24.05 -1.43
C SER A 88 29.48 25.15 -0.57
N THR A 89 28.64 25.88 0.17
CA THR A 89 29.10 26.97 1.04
C THR A 89 28.23 27.11 2.30
N HIS A 90 28.72 27.92 3.23
CA HIS A 90 28.03 28.27 4.47
C HIS A 90 27.08 29.45 4.22
N PRO A 91 25.84 29.46 4.74
CA PRO A 91 24.89 30.58 4.54
C PRO A 91 25.47 31.97 4.88
N GLU A 92 26.20 32.09 6.00
CA GLU A 92 26.88 33.33 6.42
C GLU A 92 27.95 33.84 5.42
N ALA A 93 28.47 32.98 4.53
CA ALA A 93 29.51 33.35 3.57
C ALA A 93 28.96 33.89 2.26
N VAL A 94 27.63 34.00 2.14
CA VAL A 94 26.97 34.36 0.88
C VAL A 94 26.60 35.82 0.84
N CYS A 95 27.19 36.55 -0.10
CA CYS A 95 26.79 37.89 -0.49
C CYS A 95 26.61 38.00 -2.01
N LEU A 96 25.92 39.04 -2.48
CA LEU A 96 25.64 39.20 -3.92
C LEU A 96 26.93 39.35 -4.76
N LYS A 97 27.96 40.04 -4.26
CA LYS A 97 29.26 40.22 -4.93
C LYS A 97 29.90 38.85 -5.22
N ALA A 98 30.02 38.00 -4.20
CA ALA A 98 30.61 36.67 -4.35
C ALA A 98 29.79 35.76 -5.29
N MET A 99 28.45 35.83 -5.23
CA MET A 99 27.58 35.06 -6.13
C MET A 99 27.70 35.51 -7.59
N LYS A 100 27.80 36.83 -7.86
CA LYS A 100 28.07 37.36 -9.20
C LYS A 100 29.44 36.92 -9.73
N ARG A 101 30.48 36.95 -8.88
CA ARG A 101 31.82 36.43 -9.23
C ARG A 101 31.77 34.95 -9.62
N PHE A 102 31.13 34.12 -8.79
CA PHE A 102 30.98 32.70 -9.11
C PHE A 102 30.20 32.47 -10.41
N LYS A 103 29.10 33.22 -10.63
CA LYS A 103 28.33 33.16 -11.87
C LYS A 103 29.17 33.50 -13.09
N LYS A 104 29.98 34.58 -13.03
CA LYS A 104 30.88 35.01 -14.10
C LYS A 104 31.89 33.91 -14.46
N LYS A 105 32.38 33.16 -13.46
CA LYS A 105 33.27 32.02 -13.64
C LYS A 105 32.54 30.71 -14.00
N GLY A 106 31.32 30.76 -14.53
CA GLY A 106 30.58 29.57 -14.99
C GLY A 106 29.82 28.79 -13.92
N GLY A 107 29.67 29.36 -12.72
CA GLY A 107 28.83 28.84 -11.66
C GLY A 107 27.35 28.71 -12.08
N ARG A 108 26.72 27.58 -11.74
CA ARG A 108 25.31 27.30 -12.05
C ARG A 108 24.48 26.95 -10.84
N LEU A 109 25.06 26.34 -9.81
CA LEU A 109 24.35 25.90 -8.61
C LEU A 109 25.18 26.13 -7.34
N VAL A 110 24.55 26.66 -6.31
CA VAL A 110 25.15 26.86 -4.98
C VAL A 110 24.37 26.04 -3.96
N GLU A 111 25.05 25.13 -3.27
CA GLU A 111 24.48 24.34 -2.19
C GLU A 111 24.76 25.01 -0.83
N LEU A 112 23.70 25.34 -0.10
CA LEU A 112 23.81 25.88 1.26
C LEU A 112 23.83 24.74 2.29
N GLY A 113 24.90 24.65 3.07
CA GLY A 113 24.92 23.83 4.28
C GLY A 113 24.03 24.46 5.35
N ILE A 114 22.76 24.06 5.45
CA ILE A 114 21.85 24.60 6.49
C ILE A 114 21.92 23.71 7.73
N GLN A 115 21.84 22.40 7.52
CA GLN A 115 21.85 21.35 8.54
C GLN A 115 20.59 21.33 9.41
N SER A 116 20.29 22.42 10.11
CA SER A 116 19.05 22.61 10.88
C SER A 116 18.63 24.08 10.85
N LEU A 117 17.36 24.37 11.16
CA LEU A 117 16.87 25.72 11.45
C LEU A 117 16.36 25.87 12.90
N ASP A 118 16.51 24.82 13.71
CA ASP A 118 16.17 24.85 15.13
C ASP A 118 17.30 25.52 15.94
N LYS A 119 16.95 26.54 16.73
CA LYS A 119 17.92 27.35 17.47
C LYS A 119 18.68 26.52 18.51
N GLU A 120 18.02 25.60 19.18
CA GLU A 120 18.63 24.77 20.22
C GLU A 120 19.62 23.77 19.61
N VAL A 121 19.22 23.10 18.52
CA VAL A 121 20.09 22.18 17.76
C VAL A 121 21.34 22.90 17.27
N LEU A 122 21.16 24.05 16.62
CA LEU A 122 22.28 24.84 16.08
C LEU A 122 23.24 25.33 17.17
N ARG A 123 22.71 25.73 18.34
CA ARG A 123 23.51 26.10 19.52
C ARG A 123 24.32 24.91 20.04
N LYS A 124 23.68 23.75 20.24
CA LYS A 124 24.33 22.53 20.73
C LYS A 124 25.45 22.04 19.81
N VAL A 125 25.32 22.27 18.50
CA VAL A 125 26.34 21.88 17.52
C VAL A 125 27.30 23.00 17.13
N LYS A 126 27.22 24.16 17.79
CA LYS A 126 28.09 25.32 17.56
C LYS A 126 28.11 25.76 16.09
N ARG A 127 26.95 25.69 15.42
CA ARG A 127 26.78 26.13 14.04
C ARG A 127 26.11 27.50 14.02
N LYS A 128 26.87 28.54 13.64
CA LYS A 128 26.35 29.91 13.51
C LYS A 128 25.49 30.00 12.25
N THR A 129 24.18 29.81 12.36
CA THR A 129 23.24 29.95 11.24
C THR A 129 21.90 30.42 11.79
N SER A 130 21.20 31.28 11.05
CA SER A 130 19.84 31.69 11.38
C SER A 130 18.93 31.61 10.15
N LEU A 131 17.62 31.51 10.37
CA LEU A 131 16.66 31.55 9.27
C LEU A 131 16.80 32.85 8.44
N ALA A 132 17.11 33.97 9.08
CA ALA A 132 17.33 35.24 8.40
C ALA A 132 18.55 35.18 7.46
N SER A 133 19.67 34.65 7.95
CA SER A 133 20.88 34.44 7.14
C SER A 133 20.63 33.51 5.96
N VAL A 134 19.94 32.39 6.18
CA VAL A 134 19.59 31.45 5.11
C VAL A 134 18.67 32.09 4.07
N LYS A 135 17.67 32.89 4.49
CA LYS A 135 16.82 33.66 3.56
C LYS A 135 17.63 34.66 2.75
N ASN A 136 18.56 35.38 3.38
CA ASN A 136 19.42 36.35 2.72
C ASN A 136 20.36 35.68 1.70
N ALA A 137 20.99 34.57 2.07
CA ALA A 137 21.82 33.77 1.18
C ALA A 137 21.03 33.26 -0.03
N ALA A 138 19.85 32.68 0.20
CA ALA A 138 18.96 32.22 -0.87
C ALA A 138 18.56 33.36 -1.82
N LYS A 139 18.24 34.55 -1.29
CA LYS A 139 17.94 35.76 -2.07
C LYS A 139 19.13 36.18 -2.92
N CYS A 140 20.34 36.21 -2.36
CA CYS A 140 21.57 36.57 -3.09
C CYS A 140 21.87 35.60 -4.24
N ILE A 141 21.76 34.29 -3.98
CA ILE A 141 21.96 33.23 -4.98
C ILE A 141 20.99 33.42 -6.15
N LYS A 142 19.69 33.58 -5.87
CA LYS A 142 18.66 33.75 -6.89
C LYS A 142 18.82 35.06 -7.67
N LYS A 143 19.12 36.16 -6.99
CA LYS A 143 19.39 37.46 -7.63
C LYS A 143 20.61 37.41 -8.57
N ALA A 144 21.59 36.57 -8.29
CA ALA A 144 22.73 36.35 -9.19
C ALA A 144 22.42 35.40 -10.37
N GLY A 145 21.17 34.94 -10.52
CA GLY A 145 20.78 33.98 -11.56
C GLY A 145 21.38 32.59 -11.37
N LEU A 146 21.63 32.19 -10.12
CA LEU A 146 22.14 30.86 -9.75
C LEU A 146 21.01 30.00 -9.18
N ARG A 147 21.16 28.68 -9.37
CA ARG A 147 20.24 27.68 -8.81
C ARG A 147 20.59 27.42 -7.35
N LEU A 148 19.56 27.25 -6.52
CA LEU A 148 19.72 27.02 -5.08
C LEU A 148 19.61 25.53 -4.76
N GLY A 149 20.69 24.97 -4.20
CA GLY A 149 20.67 23.69 -3.51
C GLY A 149 20.78 23.87 -2.00
N VAL A 150 20.34 22.89 -1.23
CA VAL A 150 20.44 22.92 0.24
C VAL A 150 20.84 21.56 0.80
N GLN A 151 21.45 21.57 1.99
CA GLN A 151 21.84 20.37 2.72
C GLN A 151 21.26 20.44 4.13
N ILE A 152 20.67 19.32 4.57
CA ILE A 152 20.15 19.16 5.93
C ILE A 152 20.73 17.90 6.58
N MET A 153 20.74 17.91 7.92
CA MET A 153 21.19 16.78 8.72
C MET A 153 20.11 16.33 9.69
N LEU A 154 20.00 15.01 9.87
CA LEU A 154 19.04 14.38 10.78
C LEU A 154 19.75 13.76 11.98
N GLY A 155 19.21 13.97 13.18
CA GLY A 155 19.73 13.39 14.42
C GLY A 155 20.89 14.16 15.02
N LEU A 156 20.97 15.47 14.81
CA LEU A 156 21.93 16.33 15.52
C LEU A 156 21.62 16.35 17.03
N PRO A 157 22.59 16.67 17.91
CA PRO A 157 22.31 16.90 19.34
C PRO A 157 21.11 17.82 19.59
N GLY A 158 20.09 17.30 20.29
CA GLY A 158 18.83 18.02 20.58
C GLY A 158 17.80 18.03 19.45
N ASP A 159 18.06 17.33 18.34
CA ASP A 159 17.15 17.21 17.21
C ASP A 159 16.07 16.15 17.48
N THR A 160 14.87 16.41 16.96
CA THR A 160 13.73 15.49 16.99
C THR A 160 13.10 15.45 15.60
N LEU A 161 12.22 14.48 15.36
CA LEU A 161 11.52 14.39 14.09
C LEU A 161 10.68 15.65 13.80
N GLU A 162 10.04 16.21 14.83
CA GLU A 162 9.23 17.43 14.74
C GLU A 162 10.08 18.63 14.33
N LYS A 163 11.26 18.79 14.93
CA LYS A 163 12.23 19.86 14.59
C LYS A 163 12.79 19.70 13.18
N SER A 164 13.09 18.47 12.77
CA SER A 164 13.51 18.14 11.41
C SER A 164 12.41 18.44 10.38
N ILE A 165 11.15 18.10 10.69
CA ILE A 165 9.98 18.41 9.84
C ILE A 165 9.79 19.92 9.72
N ASP A 166 9.84 20.66 10.83
CA ASP A 166 9.73 22.12 10.83
C ASP A 166 10.87 22.77 10.01
N THR A 167 12.10 22.30 10.17
CA THR A 167 13.24 22.71 9.34
C THR A 167 12.96 22.49 7.86
N ALA A 168 12.52 21.29 7.46
CA ALA A 168 12.20 20.98 6.06
C ALA A 168 11.07 21.88 5.53
N LYS A 169 9.98 22.07 6.29
CA LYS A 169 8.86 22.96 5.96
C LYS A 169 9.29 24.42 5.78
N LYS A 170 10.24 24.91 6.58
CA LYS A 170 10.80 26.26 6.43
C LYS A 170 11.70 26.37 5.18
N ILE A 171 12.49 25.34 4.88
CA ILE A 171 13.40 25.31 3.72
C ILE A 171 12.63 25.24 2.40
N VAL A 172 11.56 24.44 2.29
CA VAL A 172 10.78 24.37 1.04
C VAL A 172 10.19 25.73 0.62
N LYS A 173 9.89 26.61 1.58
CA LYS A 173 9.44 28.00 1.31
C LYS A 173 10.51 28.82 0.58
N LEU A 174 11.78 28.46 0.70
CA LEU A 174 12.88 29.08 -0.04
C LEU A 174 12.93 28.64 -1.51
N ARG A 175 12.10 27.66 -1.91
CA ARG A 175 12.07 27.05 -3.25
C ARG A 175 13.48 26.67 -3.74
N PRO A 176 14.20 25.78 -3.03
CA PRO A 176 15.44 25.21 -3.55
C PRO A 176 15.11 24.26 -4.72
N GLU A 177 16.02 24.14 -5.68
CA GLU A 177 15.92 23.18 -6.78
C GLU A 177 16.30 21.76 -6.32
N THR A 178 17.29 21.66 -5.43
CA THR A 178 17.80 20.36 -4.97
C THR A 178 18.05 20.33 -3.46
N VAL A 179 17.89 19.16 -2.85
CA VAL A 179 18.25 18.92 -1.44
C VAL A 179 19.10 17.66 -1.27
N ARG A 180 20.02 17.70 -0.30
CA ARG A 180 20.76 16.55 0.22
C ARG A 180 20.39 16.33 1.69
N ILE A 181 20.12 15.08 2.05
CA ILE A 181 19.68 14.69 3.39
C ILE A 181 20.69 13.71 3.97
N TYR A 182 21.30 14.05 5.09
CA TYR A 182 22.35 13.24 5.72
C TYR A 182 21.99 12.90 7.16
N PRO A 183 21.97 11.63 7.58
CA PRO A 183 21.95 11.36 9.00
C PRO A 183 23.32 11.67 9.63
N VAL A 184 23.32 12.09 10.89
CA VAL A 184 24.54 12.43 11.62
C VAL A 184 25.33 11.16 11.97
N LEU A 185 26.63 11.19 11.69
CA LEU A 185 27.58 10.15 12.13
C LEU A 185 28.50 10.71 13.22
N VAL A 186 28.96 9.83 14.11
CA VAL A 186 29.92 10.14 15.17
C VAL A 186 31.32 9.84 14.66
N ILE A 187 32.04 10.87 14.25
CA ILE A 187 33.40 10.76 13.70
C ILE A 187 34.45 10.93 14.81
N LYS A 188 35.43 10.03 14.88
CA LYS A 188 36.51 10.05 15.87
C LYS A 188 37.25 11.39 15.85
N GLY A 189 37.47 11.98 17.02
CA GLY A 189 38.17 13.27 17.18
C GLY A 189 37.27 14.51 17.14
N THR A 190 35.97 14.35 16.84
CA THR A 190 34.99 15.44 16.94
C THR A 190 34.56 15.69 18.38
N GLU A 191 33.95 16.85 18.64
CA GLU A 191 33.30 17.11 19.93
C GLU A 191 32.12 16.15 20.16
N LEU A 192 31.38 15.84 19.10
CA LEU A 192 30.28 14.88 19.12
C LEU A 192 30.75 13.48 19.56
N ALA A 193 31.94 13.04 19.12
CA ALA A 193 32.55 11.80 19.60
C ALA A 193 32.85 11.80 21.10
N ARG A 194 33.27 12.94 21.66
CA ARG A 194 33.46 13.08 23.11
C ARG A 194 32.14 13.05 23.86
N GLN A 195 31.10 13.70 23.33
CA GLN A 195 29.75 13.65 23.91
C GLN A 195 29.18 12.23 23.88
N TYR A 196 29.35 11.51 22.77
CA TYR A 196 28.94 10.11 22.62
C TYR A 196 29.62 9.20 23.65
N LYS A 197 30.96 9.27 23.78
CA LYS A 197 31.72 8.47 24.75
C LYS A 197 31.31 8.74 26.21
N LYS A 198 30.85 9.94 26.53
CA LYS A 198 30.35 10.34 27.86
C LYS A 198 28.85 10.06 28.05
N GLY A 199 28.18 9.38 27.11
CA GLY A 199 26.74 9.11 27.15
C GLY A 199 25.84 10.34 26.95
N LYS A 200 26.41 11.52 26.66
CA LYS A 200 25.66 12.79 26.49
C LYS A 200 25.01 12.94 25.12
N TYR A 201 25.35 12.08 24.17
CA TYR A 201 24.72 12.03 22.84
C TYR A 201 24.53 10.59 22.40
N LYS A 202 23.33 10.27 21.90
CA LYS A 202 23.01 8.98 21.29
C LYS A 202 22.61 9.21 19.83
N PRO A 203 23.34 8.67 18.85
CA PRO A 203 22.94 8.80 17.46
C PRO A 203 21.66 8.03 17.17
N LEU A 204 20.99 8.38 16.07
CA LEU A 204 19.85 7.61 15.56
C LEU A 204 20.28 6.17 15.25
N SER A 205 19.38 5.22 15.52
CA SER A 205 19.51 3.88 14.94
C SER A 205 19.31 3.95 13.43
N LEU A 206 19.81 2.96 12.69
CA LEU A 206 19.61 2.87 11.25
C LEU A 206 18.13 2.93 10.87
N GLU A 207 17.26 2.21 11.58
CA GLU A 207 15.82 2.20 11.33
C GLU A 207 15.12 3.53 11.61
N HIS A 208 15.49 4.21 12.71
CA HIS A 208 14.95 5.54 12.98
C HIS A 208 15.41 6.54 11.93
N ALA A 209 16.68 6.51 11.53
CA ALA A 209 17.20 7.37 10.48
C ALA A 209 16.51 7.12 9.13
N ILE A 210 16.27 5.87 8.75
CA ILE A 210 15.52 5.52 7.53
C ILE A 210 14.09 6.09 7.58
N THR A 211 13.41 5.90 8.70
CA THR A 211 12.02 6.36 8.89
C THR A 211 11.92 7.88 8.85
N GLN A 212 12.79 8.58 9.58
CA GLN A 212 12.82 10.04 9.56
C GLN A 212 13.17 10.57 8.17
N ALA A 213 14.21 10.03 7.53
CA ALA A 213 14.62 10.45 6.19
C ALA A 213 13.52 10.23 5.15
N ALA A 214 12.75 9.14 5.23
CA ALA A 214 11.60 8.90 4.34
C ALA A 214 10.57 10.03 4.44
N ARG A 215 10.13 10.36 5.67
CA ARG A 215 9.16 11.44 5.91
C ARG A 215 9.67 12.80 5.46
N ILE A 216 10.94 13.09 5.71
CA ILE A 216 11.55 14.36 5.29
C ILE A 216 11.70 14.43 3.76
N THR A 217 12.02 13.31 3.11
CA THR A 217 12.11 13.22 1.64
C THR A 217 10.77 13.56 1.00
N ASP A 218 9.64 13.02 1.51
CA ASP A 218 8.31 13.34 1.00
C ASP A 218 8.00 14.84 1.05
N ILE A 219 8.32 15.52 2.15
CA ILE A 219 8.08 16.98 2.30
C ILE A 219 8.75 17.78 1.16
N PHE A 220 9.95 17.37 0.73
CA PHE A 220 10.67 18.03 -0.36
C PHE A 220 10.11 17.66 -1.73
N GLU A 221 9.90 16.36 -1.99
CA GLU A 221 9.43 15.86 -3.28
C GLU A 221 7.99 16.33 -3.59
N ASP A 222 7.11 16.40 -2.59
CA ASP A 222 5.74 16.93 -2.70
C ASP A 222 5.71 18.41 -3.10
N LYS A 223 6.81 19.14 -2.90
CA LYS A 223 6.99 20.53 -3.33
C LYS A 223 7.85 20.67 -4.59
N GLY A 224 8.12 19.58 -5.29
CA GLY A 224 8.91 19.55 -6.52
C GLY A 224 10.41 19.74 -6.32
N VAL A 225 10.91 19.68 -5.07
CA VAL A 225 12.35 19.79 -4.79
C VAL A 225 13.01 18.46 -5.07
N LYS A 226 14.06 18.45 -5.91
CA LYS A 226 14.76 17.22 -6.27
C LYS A 226 15.68 16.75 -5.14
N VAL A 227 15.37 15.61 -4.53
CA VAL A 227 16.25 14.97 -3.52
C VAL A 227 17.39 14.25 -4.23
N ILE A 228 18.53 14.91 -4.37
CA ILE A 228 19.66 14.41 -5.16
C ILE A 228 20.55 13.44 -4.37
N ARG A 229 20.48 13.45 -3.03
CA ARG A 229 21.24 12.53 -2.18
C ARG A 229 20.51 12.27 -0.86
N ILE A 230 20.47 11.01 -0.46
CA ILE A 230 20.03 10.55 0.86
C ILE A 230 21.13 9.65 1.42
N GLY A 231 21.72 10.03 2.54
CA GLY A 231 22.89 9.36 3.12
C GLY A 231 24.22 9.83 2.51
N LEU A 232 25.31 9.54 3.22
CA LEU A 232 26.66 9.99 2.88
C LEU A 232 27.25 9.23 1.68
N HIS A 233 28.27 9.78 1.04
CA HIS A 233 29.01 9.07 -0.01
C HIS A 233 29.86 7.97 0.65
N PRO A 234 29.82 6.72 0.17
CA PRO A 234 30.69 5.68 0.71
C PRO A 234 32.15 6.07 0.51
N SER A 235 32.96 5.89 1.54
CA SER A 235 34.41 6.02 1.45
C SER A 235 35.05 4.95 2.34
N ARG A 236 36.24 4.47 1.96
CA ARG A 236 36.99 3.49 2.75
C ARG A 236 37.17 3.93 4.21
N ASP A 237 37.29 5.24 4.43
CA ASP A 237 37.38 5.82 5.77
C ASP A 237 36.08 5.73 6.56
N LEU A 238 34.91 5.92 5.94
CA LEU A 238 33.61 5.81 6.62
C LEU A 238 33.22 4.36 6.92
N ASP A 239 33.74 3.40 6.17
CA ASP A 239 33.56 1.96 6.43
C ASP A 239 34.46 1.47 7.58
N SER A 240 35.46 2.26 7.99
CA SER A 240 36.40 1.90 9.05
C SER A 240 35.91 2.34 10.44
N LYS A 241 35.85 1.38 11.38
CA LYS A 241 35.66 1.65 12.81
C LYS A 241 36.74 2.56 13.40
N ALA A 242 37.89 2.71 12.73
CA ALA A 242 38.96 3.63 13.14
C ALA A 242 38.54 5.11 13.00
N THR A 243 37.60 5.42 12.10
CA THR A 243 37.16 6.79 11.80
C THR A 243 35.73 7.06 12.26
N MET A 244 34.81 6.10 12.08
CA MET A 244 33.42 6.21 12.52
C MET A 244 33.19 5.43 13.82
N LEU A 245 32.84 6.12 14.90
CA LEU A 245 32.58 5.50 16.21
C LEU A 245 31.15 4.97 16.33
N ALA A 246 30.16 5.66 15.75
CA ALA A 246 28.75 5.29 15.79
C ALA A 246 27.93 6.07 14.75
N GLY A 247 26.69 5.64 14.50
CA GLY A 247 25.73 6.35 13.64
C GLY A 247 25.07 5.44 12.60
N PRO A 248 23.97 5.90 11.98
CA PRO A 248 23.19 5.13 11.02
C PRO A 248 23.81 5.18 9.62
N TYR A 249 24.99 4.59 9.46
CA TYR A 249 25.66 4.48 8.17
C TYR A 249 25.34 3.14 7.49
N HIS A 250 24.99 3.22 6.22
CA HIS A 250 24.88 2.07 5.33
C HIS A 250 25.10 2.53 3.88
N PRO A 251 25.88 1.83 3.04
CA PRO A 251 26.10 2.22 1.65
C PRO A 251 24.80 2.37 0.84
N ALA A 252 23.83 1.48 1.10
CA ALA A 252 22.49 1.49 0.50
C ALA A 252 21.44 2.34 1.26
N PHE A 253 21.82 3.23 2.19
CA PHE A 253 20.87 3.99 3.02
C PHE A 253 19.79 4.71 2.20
N GLY A 254 20.17 5.37 1.11
CA GLY A 254 19.21 6.05 0.24
C GLY A 254 18.23 5.11 -0.47
N GLU A 255 18.63 3.89 -0.81
CA GLU A 255 17.73 2.88 -1.36
C GLU A 255 16.75 2.36 -0.30
N MET A 256 17.23 2.14 0.91
CA MET A 256 16.39 1.75 2.06
C MET A 256 15.33 2.81 2.36
N VAL A 257 15.71 4.09 2.34
CA VAL A 257 14.76 5.21 2.51
C VAL A 257 13.70 5.20 1.40
N ARG A 258 14.09 5.04 0.13
CA ARG A 258 13.10 4.96 -0.96
C ARG A 258 12.20 3.73 -0.83
N SER A 259 12.74 2.60 -0.38
CA SER A 259 11.96 1.37 -0.15
C SER A 259 10.95 1.55 0.97
N ARG A 260 11.33 2.25 2.05
CA ARG A 260 10.44 2.65 3.15
C ARG A 260 9.26 3.50 2.65
N LYS A 261 9.53 4.49 1.79
CA LYS A 261 8.49 5.30 1.15
C LYS A 261 7.55 4.45 0.29
N MET A 262 8.09 3.52 -0.50
CA MET A 262 7.29 2.60 -1.32
C MET A 262 6.40 1.70 -0.46
N ARG A 263 6.92 1.19 0.67
CA ARG A 263 6.13 0.44 1.64
C ARG A 263 4.97 1.28 2.17
N ASP A 264 5.24 2.50 2.62
CA ASP A 264 4.20 3.35 3.21
C ASP A 264 3.13 3.71 2.16
N ARG A 265 3.53 3.90 0.89
CA ARG A 265 2.59 4.01 -0.23
C ARG A 265 1.72 2.77 -0.38
N ILE A 266 2.30 1.57 -0.38
CA ILE A 266 1.56 0.30 -0.47
C ILE A 266 0.55 0.17 0.68
N ILE A 267 0.95 0.53 1.91
CA ILE A 267 0.07 0.52 3.09
C ILE A 267 -1.12 1.45 2.89
N ASN A 268 -0.88 2.68 2.43
CA ASN A 268 -1.95 3.66 2.22
C ASN A 268 -2.86 3.30 1.04
N THR A 269 -2.35 2.56 0.06
CA THR A 269 -3.11 2.12 -1.11
C THR A 269 -4.06 0.96 -0.78
N VAL A 270 -3.64 0.01 0.07
CA VAL A 270 -4.48 -1.15 0.46
C VAL A 270 -5.45 -0.76 1.58
N LYS A 271 -6.73 -0.60 1.22
CA LYS A 271 -7.79 -0.04 2.11
C LYS A 271 -7.92 -0.67 3.50
N TYR A 272 -7.77 -1.99 3.58
CA TYR A 272 -8.02 -2.73 4.81
C TYR A 272 -6.75 -3.42 5.25
N ARG A 273 -6.32 -3.17 6.48
CA ARG A 273 -5.16 -3.83 7.07
C ARG A 273 -5.38 -5.35 7.17
N SER A 274 -6.49 -5.78 7.78
CA SER A 274 -6.84 -7.20 7.90
C SER A 274 -8.17 -7.48 7.23
N VAL A 275 -8.27 -8.61 6.54
CA VAL A 275 -9.49 -9.10 5.88
C VAL A 275 -9.49 -10.63 5.96
N ALA A 276 -10.51 -11.21 6.59
CA ALA A 276 -10.53 -12.64 6.93
C ALA A 276 -10.42 -13.59 5.72
N ASN A 277 -10.94 -13.17 4.56
CA ASN A 277 -10.89 -13.95 3.32
C ASN A 277 -9.74 -13.56 2.37
N ARG A 278 -8.78 -12.73 2.80
CA ARG A 278 -7.61 -12.39 1.98
C ARG A 278 -6.73 -13.63 1.77
N SER A 279 -6.38 -13.89 0.51
CA SER A 279 -5.44 -14.95 0.16
C SER A 279 -4.01 -14.41 0.03
N ARG A 280 -3.86 -13.30 -0.71
CA ARG A 280 -2.56 -12.69 -1.02
C ARG A 280 -2.74 -11.27 -1.53
N ILE A 281 -1.67 -10.50 -1.53
CA ILE A 281 -1.60 -9.21 -2.22
C ILE A 281 -0.61 -9.34 -3.36
N GLU A 282 -1.07 -9.02 -4.57
CA GLU A 282 -0.21 -9.00 -5.75
C GLU A 282 0.18 -7.57 -6.09
N ILE A 283 1.48 -7.29 -6.14
CA ILE A 283 2.02 -6.00 -6.57
C ILE A 283 2.58 -6.19 -7.99
N HIS A 284 1.91 -5.56 -8.94
CA HIS A 284 2.27 -5.60 -10.35
C HIS A 284 3.11 -4.36 -10.65
N ALA A 285 4.35 -4.52 -11.09
CA ALA A 285 5.25 -3.40 -11.33
C ALA A 285 6.32 -3.71 -12.38
N PRO A 286 6.97 -2.68 -12.96
CA PRO A 286 8.20 -2.85 -13.72
C PRO A 286 9.29 -3.56 -12.92
N ARG A 287 10.11 -4.38 -13.60
CA ARG A 287 11.14 -5.23 -12.94
C ARG A 287 12.15 -4.41 -12.14
N ASN A 288 12.50 -3.20 -12.60
CA ASN A 288 13.41 -2.30 -11.89
C ASN A 288 12.85 -1.78 -10.54
N MET A 289 11.55 -1.92 -10.27
CA MET A 289 10.94 -1.56 -8.99
C MET A 289 10.92 -2.70 -7.97
N PHE A 290 11.29 -3.93 -8.35
CA PHE A 290 11.14 -5.09 -7.46
C PHE A 290 12.02 -4.99 -6.22
N ASN A 291 13.24 -4.47 -6.36
CA ASN A 291 14.15 -4.24 -5.24
C ASN A 291 13.62 -3.14 -4.32
N LEU A 292 13.06 -2.08 -4.90
CA LEU A 292 12.42 -1.00 -4.16
C LEU A 292 11.22 -1.48 -3.33
N ILE A 293 10.40 -2.37 -3.88
CA ILE A 293 9.23 -2.95 -3.18
C ILE A 293 9.68 -3.97 -2.14
N SER A 294 10.63 -4.83 -2.48
CA SER A 294 11.11 -5.87 -1.57
C SER A 294 11.90 -5.29 -0.40
N GLY A 295 12.61 -4.20 -0.65
CA GLY A 295 13.59 -3.61 0.24
C GLY A 295 14.85 -4.45 0.38
N HIS A 296 15.88 -3.84 0.95
CA HIS A 296 17.14 -4.49 1.25
C HIS A 296 16.93 -5.77 2.08
N LYS A 297 17.52 -6.89 1.65
CA LYS A 297 17.33 -8.22 2.26
C LYS A 297 15.85 -8.63 2.42
N LYS A 298 14.98 -8.17 1.51
CA LYS A 298 13.52 -8.42 1.52
C LYS A 298 12.79 -7.90 2.77
N LYS A 299 13.38 -6.95 3.50
CA LYS A 299 12.86 -6.47 4.78
C LYS A 299 11.47 -5.84 4.66
N GLU A 300 11.26 -4.98 3.66
CA GLU A 300 9.99 -4.29 3.50
C GLU A 300 8.90 -5.25 3.00
N LYS A 301 9.25 -6.23 2.16
CA LYS A 301 8.33 -7.33 1.80
C LYS A 301 7.85 -8.10 3.04
N LYS A 302 8.77 -8.56 3.89
CA LYS A 302 8.42 -9.31 5.11
C LYS A 302 7.54 -8.49 6.05
N PHE A 303 7.86 -7.20 6.21
CA PHE A 303 7.01 -6.29 6.97
C PHE A 303 5.60 -6.21 6.40
N LEU A 304 5.45 -6.07 5.08
CA LEU A 304 4.13 -6.02 4.44
C LEU A 304 3.36 -7.34 4.63
N GLU A 305 4.06 -8.49 4.57
CA GLU A 305 3.45 -9.80 4.80
C GLU A 305 2.86 -9.91 6.22
N GLU A 306 3.63 -9.48 7.22
CA GLU A 306 3.19 -9.43 8.61
C GLU A 306 2.08 -8.39 8.82
N TYR A 307 2.24 -7.19 8.27
CA TYR A 307 1.32 -6.07 8.44
C TYR A 307 -0.10 -6.40 7.93
N PHE A 308 -0.19 -7.09 6.78
CA PHE A 308 -1.46 -7.48 6.16
C PHE A 308 -1.93 -8.90 6.51
N GLY A 309 -1.11 -9.68 7.22
CA GLY A 309 -1.36 -11.10 7.48
C GLY A 309 -1.52 -11.92 6.20
N ALA A 310 -0.79 -11.57 5.13
CA ALA A 310 -0.97 -12.18 3.81
C ALA A 310 0.31 -12.17 2.99
N GLN A 311 0.49 -13.18 2.13
CA GLN A 311 1.65 -13.26 1.25
C GLN A 311 1.69 -12.08 0.26
N ILE A 312 2.89 -11.52 0.03
CA ILE A 312 3.13 -10.51 -1.01
C ILE A 312 3.74 -11.18 -2.25
N ILE A 313 3.06 -11.10 -3.38
CA ILE A 313 3.53 -11.63 -4.66
C ILE A 313 3.86 -10.48 -5.61
N LEU A 314 5.08 -10.46 -6.14
CA LEU A 314 5.49 -9.50 -7.16
C LEU A 314 5.22 -10.08 -8.55
N ARG A 315 4.56 -9.30 -9.41
CA ARG A 315 4.26 -9.66 -10.80
C ARG A 315 4.83 -8.60 -11.73
N ARG A 316 5.44 -9.02 -12.85
CA ARG A 316 5.95 -8.08 -13.85
C ARG A 316 4.77 -7.41 -14.56
N ALA A 317 4.80 -6.09 -14.67
CA ALA A 317 3.83 -5.31 -15.43
C ALA A 317 4.45 -4.00 -15.93
N ALA A 318 3.85 -3.37 -16.94
CA ALA A 318 4.31 -2.08 -17.46
C ALA A 318 4.02 -0.91 -16.49
N LYS A 319 2.94 -0.99 -15.71
CA LYS A 319 2.51 0.04 -14.75
C LYS A 319 2.41 -0.54 -13.35
N PHE A 320 2.70 0.29 -12.35
CA PHE A 320 2.51 -0.05 -10.94
C PHE A 320 1.02 -0.15 -10.63
N ARG A 321 0.60 -1.28 -10.02
CA ARG A 321 -0.75 -1.48 -9.47
C ARG A 321 -0.75 -2.56 -8.40
N ILE A 322 -1.71 -2.49 -7.50
CA ILE A 322 -1.89 -3.49 -6.44
C ILE A 322 -3.22 -4.20 -6.63
N LYS A 323 -3.23 -5.53 -6.47
CA LYS A 323 -4.43 -6.37 -6.39
C LYS A 323 -4.51 -7.04 -5.02
N ASP A 324 -5.58 -6.76 -4.28
CA ASP A 324 -5.92 -7.47 -3.04
C ASP A 324 -6.76 -8.71 -3.40
N VAL A 325 -6.12 -9.88 -3.44
CA VAL A 325 -6.74 -11.14 -3.90
C VAL A 325 -7.41 -11.82 -2.71
N ARG A 326 -8.73 -11.99 -2.82
CA ARG A 326 -9.57 -12.57 -1.76
C ARG A 326 -10.38 -13.75 -2.29
N LYS A 327 -10.65 -14.70 -1.39
CA LYS A 327 -11.51 -15.85 -1.64
C LYS A 327 -12.95 -15.41 -1.77
N ASP A 328 -13.74 -16.11 -2.57
CA ASP A 328 -15.19 -15.90 -2.56
C ASP A 328 -15.77 -16.39 -1.23
N ILE A 329 -16.82 -15.72 -0.75
CA ILE A 329 -17.45 -16.04 0.54
C ILE A 329 -18.58 -17.04 0.29
N ALA A 330 -18.68 -18.04 1.16
CA ALA A 330 -19.83 -18.93 1.21
C ALA A 330 -20.43 -18.84 2.62
N ILE A 331 -21.59 -18.22 2.77
CA ILE A 331 -22.30 -18.24 4.05
C ILE A 331 -23.13 -19.52 4.08
N ILE A 332 -22.97 -20.30 5.15
CA ILE A 332 -23.51 -21.65 5.27
C ILE A 332 -24.24 -21.85 6.60
N ASP A 333 -25.17 -22.80 6.61
CA ASP A 333 -25.73 -23.29 7.86
C ASP A 333 -24.65 -24.04 8.67
N PRO A 334 -24.50 -23.77 9.98
CA PRO A 334 -23.55 -24.47 10.84
C PRO A 334 -23.81 -25.98 10.96
N ARG A 335 -24.99 -26.48 10.56
CA ARG A 335 -25.37 -27.90 10.59
C ARG A 335 -25.05 -28.62 9.28
N MET A 336 -24.55 -27.90 8.27
CA MET A 336 -24.07 -28.50 7.03
C MET A 336 -23.05 -29.62 7.32
N PRO A 337 -23.09 -30.77 6.62
CA PRO A 337 -22.17 -31.87 6.85
C PRO A 337 -20.69 -31.43 6.78
N ARG A 338 -19.86 -31.87 7.73
CA ARG A 338 -18.42 -31.50 7.79
C ARG A 338 -17.67 -31.75 6.47
N PRO A 339 -17.82 -32.91 5.78
CA PRO A 339 -17.17 -33.13 4.49
C PRO A 339 -17.54 -32.09 3.43
N ALA A 340 -18.78 -31.61 3.45
CA ALA A 340 -19.26 -30.60 2.51
C ALA A 340 -18.61 -29.22 2.79
N LYS A 341 -18.50 -28.85 4.08
CA LYS A 341 -17.77 -27.63 4.50
C LYS A 341 -16.31 -27.68 4.10
N ASP A 342 -15.66 -28.83 4.27
CA ASP A 342 -14.25 -28.99 3.93
C ASP A 342 -14.01 -28.97 2.42
N ARG A 343 -14.95 -29.50 1.63
CA ARG A 343 -14.88 -29.40 0.16
C ARG A 343 -15.00 -27.95 -0.32
N LEU A 344 -15.85 -27.12 0.29
CA LEU A 344 -15.88 -25.67 -0.02
C LEU A 344 -14.54 -24.99 0.24
N LYS A 345 -13.86 -25.31 1.36
CA LYS A 345 -12.53 -24.79 1.68
C LYS A 345 -11.48 -25.24 0.65
N LYS A 346 -11.50 -26.51 0.22
CA LYS A 346 -10.62 -27.06 -0.83
C LYS A 346 -10.85 -26.39 -2.18
N LEU A 347 -12.08 -25.97 -2.47
CA LEU A 347 -12.45 -25.19 -3.65
C LEU A 347 -12.10 -23.69 -3.53
N ASN A 348 -11.33 -23.31 -2.51
CA ASN A 348 -10.85 -21.96 -2.25
C ASN A 348 -11.94 -20.94 -1.91
N TYR A 349 -13.04 -21.37 -1.28
CA TYR A 349 -14.04 -20.48 -0.68
C TYR A 349 -13.70 -20.21 0.80
N HIS A 350 -14.02 -19.00 1.27
CA HIS A 350 -14.04 -18.67 2.69
C HIS A 350 -15.44 -18.96 3.24
N ALA A 351 -15.60 -20.14 3.84
CA ALA A 351 -16.85 -20.56 4.44
C ALA A 351 -17.08 -19.86 5.79
N VAL A 352 -18.25 -19.24 5.95
CA VAL A 352 -18.67 -18.53 7.16
C VAL A 352 -19.97 -19.15 7.66
N GLU A 353 -19.97 -19.63 8.89
CA GLU A 353 -21.17 -20.20 9.50
C GLU A 353 -22.10 -19.09 9.99
N ALA A 354 -23.37 -19.15 9.60
CA ALA A 354 -24.37 -18.23 10.13
C ALA A 354 -24.71 -18.56 11.59
N PRO A 355 -24.95 -17.56 12.45
CA PRO A 355 -25.46 -17.78 13.79
C PRO A 355 -26.83 -18.46 13.75
N LEU A 356 -27.10 -19.32 14.73
CA LEU A 356 -28.42 -19.91 14.89
C LEU A 356 -29.44 -18.87 15.35
N HIS A 357 -30.58 -18.80 14.67
CA HIS A 357 -31.72 -17.98 15.07
C HIS A 357 -32.51 -18.69 16.18
N ASP A 358 -33.03 -17.95 17.15
CA ASP A 358 -33.80 -18.48 18.29
C ASP A 358 -35.32 -18.50 18.00
N LYS A 359 -35.80 -17.57 17.17
CA LYS A 359 -37.21 -17.52 16.73
C LYS A 359 -37.54 -18.38 15.51
N LEU A 360 -36.57 -19.06 14.91
CA LEU A 360 -36.83 -20.02 13.83
C LEU A 360 -36.89 -21.44 14.39
N GLN A 361 -37.65 -22.31 13.73
CA GLN A 361 -37.77 -23.71 14.18
C GLN A 361 -36.43 -24.44 14.08
N ARG A 362 -36.24 -25.44 14.96
CA ARG A 362 -34.98 -26.19 15.06
C ARG A 362 -34.44 -26.69 13.71
N PRO A 363 -35.24 -27.19 12.75
CA PRO A 363 -34.72 -27.66 11.48
C PRO A 363 -34.23 -26.57 10.53
N VAL A 364 -34.69 -25.32 10.65
CA VAL A 364 -34.34 -24.22 9.72
C VAL A 364 -33.62 -23.06 10.39
N ARG A 365 -33.33 -23.16 11.69
CA ARG A 365 -32.75 -22.06 12.47
C ARG A 365 -31.34 -21.60 12.07
N GLY A 366 -30.63 -22.38 11.26
CA GLY A 366 -29.35 -21.98 10.67
C GLY A 366 -29.41 -21.64 9.18
N HIS A 367 -30.60 -21.76 8.56
CA HIS A 367 -30.79 -21.55 7.14
C HIS A 367 -30.53 -20.09 6.78
N VAL A 368 -29.58 -19.87 5.86
CA VAL A 368 -29.08 -18.52 5.55
C VAL A 368 -30.09 -17.76 4.70
N ASP A 369 -30.78 -18.43 3.79
CA ASP A 369 -31.86 -17.86 2.98
C ASP A 369 -33.11 -17.48 3.78
N MET A 370 -33.19 -17.82 5.06
CA MET A 370 -34.19 -17.31 6.01
C MET A 370 -33.79 -15.99 6.67
N MET A 371 -32.51 -15.63 6.61
CA MET A 371 -31.96 -14.47 7.33
C MET A 371 -31.26 -13.46 6.41
N LEU A 372 -31.01 -13.81 5.15
CA LEU A 372 -30.22 -12.99 4.24
C LEU A 372 -30.75 -13.10 2.81
N PHE A 373 -30.94 -11.95 2.20
CA PHE A 373 -31.30 -11.83 0.79
C PHE A 373 -30.22 -11.05 0.04
N ARG A 374 -29.81 -11.55 -1.14
CA ARG A 374 -28.83 -10.90 -2.01
C ARG A 374 -29.44 -10.57 -3.37
N TYR A 375 -29.29 -9.32 -3.78
CA TYR A 375 -29.56 -8.90 -5.15
C TYR A 375 -28.40 -8.04 -5.68
N LYS A 376 -27.66 -8.57 -6.65
CA LYS A 376 -26.42 -7.97 -7.18
C LYS A 376 -25.40 -7.70 -6.06
N ASP A 377 -25.03 -6.44 -5.85
CA ASP A 377 -24.12 -5.96 -4.79
C ASP A 377 -24.84 -5.59 -3.49
N LYS A 378 -26.18 -5.59 -3.46
CA LYS A 378 -26.97 -5.31 -2.26
C LYS A 378 -27.24 -6.60 -1.48
N VAL A 379 -26.96 -6.55 -0.18
CA VAL A 379 -27.26 -7.62 0.78
C VAL A 379 -28.20 -7.06 1.83
N ILE A 380 -29.38 -7.64 1.99
CA ILE A 380 -30.35 -7.30 3.02
C ILE A 380 -30.28 -8.42 4.06
N TYR A 381 -30.09 -8.08 5.33
CA TYR A 381 -29.76 -9.06 6.37
C TYR A 381 -30.56 -8.87 7.64
N GLU A 382 -30.90 -9.99 8.29
CA GLU A 382 -31.48 -10.04 9.62
C GLU A 382 -30.45 -9.56 10.66
N PRO A 383 -30.83 -8.67 11.61
CA PRO A 383 -29.92 -8.08 12.59
C PRO A 383 -28.94 -9.00 13.35
N ARG A 384 -29.20 -10.30 13.53
CA ARG A 384 -28.27 -11.26 14.14
C ARG A 384 -27.05 -11.55 13.25
N LEU A 385 -27.14 -11.30 11.94
CA LEU A 385 -26.02 -11.42 11.01
C LEU A 385 -25.07 -10.21 11.04
N GLU A 386 -25.24 -9.25 11.95
CA GLU A 386 -24.39 -8.04 12.00
C GLU A 386 -22.90 -8.38 12.06
N ASN A 387 -22.53 -9.45 12.78
CA ASN A 387 -21.14 -9.91 12.95
C ASN A 387 -20.43 -10.29 11.64
N ILE A 388 -21.17 -10.65 10.58
CA ILE A 388 -20.58 -11.02 9.27
C ILE A 388 -20.59 -9.85 8.28
N THR A 389 -21.33 -8.77 8.54
CA THR A 389 -21.53 -7.68 7.58
C THR A 389 -20.25 -6.90 7.27
N GLU A 390 -19.32 -6.78 8.22
CA GLU A 390 -18.05 -6.09 7.99
C GLU A 390 -17.23 -6.82 6.91
N LEU A 391 -17.16 -8.15 6.96
CA LEU A 391 -16.53 -8.95 5.93
C LEU A 391 -17.19 -8.73 4.55
N LEU A 392 -18.53 -8.64 4.51
CA LEU A 392 -19.26 -8.40 3.27
C LEU A 392 -18.98 -6.99 2.70
N ARG A 393 -19.01 -5.96 3.55
CA ARG A 393 -18.67 -4.57 3.18
C ARG A 393 -17.24 -4.47 2.65
N GLN A 394 -16.29 -5.12 3.33
CA GLN A 394 -14.90 -5.20 2.88
C GLN A 394 -14.81 -5.80 1.47
N ASN A 395 -15.65 -6.78 1.14
CA ASN A 395 -15.71 -7.44 -0.17
C ASN A 395 -16.56 -6.72 -1.23
N GLY A 396 -17.03 -5.51 -0.92
CA GLY A 396 -17.70 -4.61 -1.86
C GLY A 396 -19.23 -4.65 -1.84
N TYR A 397 -19.83 -5.36 -0.89
CA TYR A 397 -21.28 -5.44 -0.76
C TYR A 397 -21.87 -4.28 0.03
N LYS A 398 -23.02 -3.78 -0.41
CA LYS A 398 -23.84 -2.80 0.30
C LYS A 398 -24.78 -3.56 1.24
N CYS A 399 -24.45 -3.58 2.52
CA CYS A 399 -25.24 -4.27 3.53
C CYS A 399 -26.31 -3.33 4.10
N VAL A 400 -27.58 -3.73 3.97
CA VAL A 400 -28.76 -3.02 4.47
C VAL A 400 -29.39 -3.86 5.57
N LYS A 401 -29.54 -3.29 6.75
CA LYS A 401 -30.15 -3.97 7.90
C LYS A 401 -31.66 -4.09 7.68
N GLY A 402 -32.20 -5.29 7.76
CA GLY A 402 -33.62 -5.59 7.60
C GLY A 402 -34.38 -5.74 8.91
N GLU A 403 -35.64 -6.19 8.80
CA GLU A 403 -36.53 -6.47 9.94
C GLU A 403 -36.07 -7.68 10.78
N ARG A 404 -36.25 -7.63 12.11
CA ARG A 404 -36.05 -8.80 12.96
C ARG A 404 -37.14 -9.84 12.74
N ILE A 405 -36.76 -11.12 12.68
CA ILE A 405 -37.72 -12.23 12.66
C ILE A 405 -38.28 -12.40 14.08
N LYS A 406 -39.60 -12.25 14.23
CA LYS A 406 -40.28 -12.23 15.54
C LYS A 406 -40.94 -13.56 15.92
N SER A 407 -41.17 -14.45 14.95
CA SER A 407 -41.95 -15.67 15.17
C SER A 407 -41.53 -16.76 14.20
N SER A 408 -41.61 -18.01 14.66
CA SER A 408 -41.44 -19.24 13.90
C SER A 408 -42.69 -19.65 13.11
N LYS A 409 -43.81 -18.94 13.27
CA LYS A 409 -45.07 -19.29 12.61
C LYS A 409 -45.08 -18.76 11.19
N TYR A 410 -45.40 -19.64 10.24
CA TYR A 410 -45.65 -19.27 8.86
C TYR A 410 -46.75 -18.20 8.74
N PRO A 411 -46.60 -17.16 7.89
CA PRO A 411 -45.46 -16.84 7.03
C PRO A 411 -44.45 -15.83 7.65
N LYS A 412 -44.45 -15.65 8.99
CA LYS A 412 -43.61 -14.64 9.66
C LYS A 412 -42.12 -15.02 9.74
N ASP A 413 -41.81 -16.29 9.54
CA ASP A 413 -40.48 -16.89 9.50
C ASP A 413 -39.79 -16.74 8.12
N ILE A 414 -40.56 -16.54 7.05
CA ILE A 414 -40.07 -16.55 5.66
C ILE A 414 -39.83 -15.17 5.04
N ILE A 415 -39.82 -14.09 5.82
CA ILE A 415 -39.81 -12.72 5.27
C ILE A 415 -38.59 -12.41 4.37
N TYR A 416 -37.46 -13.10 4.56
CA TYR A 416 -36.27 -12.96 3.71
C TYR A 416 -36.23 -13.93 2.51
N ASN A 417 -37.09 -14.95 2.47
CA ASN A 417 -36.96 -16.10 1.57
C ASN A 417 -37.46 -15.81 0.16
N SER A 418 -36.73 -14.96 -0.54
CA SER A 418 -37.02 -14.54 -1.91
C SER A 418 -35.91 -15.00 -2.84
N CYS A 419 -36.25 -15.45 -4.05
CA CYS A 419 -35.28 -15.85 -5.04
C CYS A 419 -34.96 -14.68 -5.98
N ALA A 420 -33.72 -14.18 -5.90
CA ALA A 420 -33.21 -13.18 -6.83
C ALA A 420 -32.82 -13.81 -8.18
N MET A 421 -33.35 -13.25 -9.26
CA MET A 421 -32.93 -13.48 -10.65
C MET A 421 -32.24 -12.22 -11.20
N ASP A 422 -31.71 -12.25 -12.44
CA ASP A 422 -30.95 -11.12 -13.03
C ASP A 422 -31.77 -9.80 -13.11
N ARG A 423 -33.07 -9.93 -13.40
CA ARG A 423 -33.97 -8.79 -13.69
C ARG A 423 -35.29 -8.84 -12.91
N CYS A 424 -35.42 -9.77 -11.97
CA CYS A 424 -36.62 -9.85 -11.13
C CYS A 424 -36.33 -10.57 -9.82
N ILE A 425 -37.30 -10.50 -8.90
CA ILE A 425 -37.33 -11.22 -7.64
C ILE A 425 -38.61 -12.05 -7.62
N ILE A 426 -38.47 -13.36 -7.41
CA ILE A 426 -39.58 -14.28 -7.19
C ILE A 426 -39.78 -14.37 -5.68
N HIS A 427 -40.97 -14.05 -5.19
CA HIS A 427 -41.21 -14.06 -3.75
C HIS A 427 -42.67 -14.35 -3.40
N TYR A 428 -42.90 -14.66 -2.13
CA TYR A 428 -44.22 -14.89 -1.58
C TYR A 428 -45.17 -13.72 -1.83
N LYS A 429 -46.40 -14.01 -2.25
CA LYS A 429 -47.45 -13.00 -2.49
C LYS A 429 -47.88 -12.21 -1.25
N GLY A 430 -47.62 -12.74 -0.05
CA GLY A 430 -47.94 -12.11 1.23
C GLY A 430 -46.86 -11.13 1.71
N LYS A 431 -46.72 -11.01 3.04
CA LYS A 431 -45.72 -10.13 3.65
C LYS A 431 -44.32 -10.71 3.50
N ILE A 432 -43.41 -9.92 2.93
CA ILE A 432 -41.96 -10.13 2.89
C ILE A 432 -41.24 -8.94 3.53
N GLU A 433 -39.93 -9.03 3.68
CA GLU A 433 -39.09 -7.96 4.21
C GLU A 433 -39.18 -6.70 3.32
N LYS A 434 -39.39 -5.54 3.97
CA LYS A 434 -39.66 -4.26 3.30
C LYS A 434 -38.58 -3.85 2.30
N ASN A 435 -37.31 -3.90 2.68
CA ASN A 435 -36.20 -3.51 1.81
C ASN A 435 -36.07 -4.41 0.57
N ILE A 436 -36.50 -5.68 0.64
CA ILE A 436 -36.55 -6.58 -0.53
C ILE A 436 -37.65 -6.10 -1.49
N LYS A 437 -38.85 -5.80 -0.96
CA LYS A 437 -40.01 -5.34 -1.74
C LYS A 437 -39.75 -4.00 -2.45
N GLU A 438 -38.90 -3.15 -1.88
CA GLU A 438 -38.57 -1.83 -2.42
C GLU A 438 -37.44 -1.84 -3.46
N ILE A 439 -36.85 -3.01 -3.77
CA ILE A 439 -35.85 -3.10 -4.83
C ILE A 439 -36.50 -2.82 -6.18
N LYS A 440 -36.03 -1.79 -6.88
CA LYS A 440 -36.51 -1.43 -8.23
C LYS A 440 -36.11 -2.50 -9.26
N THR A 441 -36.94 -3.52 -9.42
CA THR A 441 -36.77 -4.63 -10.37
C THR A 441 -38.13 -5.28 -10.66
N GLY A 442 -38.21 -6.28 -11.54
CA GLY A 442 -39.45 -7.04 -11.73
C GLY A 442 -39.81 -7.87 -10.49
N HIS A 443 -41.08 -7.98 -10.14
CA HIS A 443 -41.54 -8.87 -9.06
C HIS A 443 -42.48 -9.94 -9.63
N ILE A 444 -42.21 -11.20 -9.26
CA ILE A 444 -43.05 -12.35 -9.60
C ILE A 444 -43.59 -12.90 -8.29
N LEU A 445 -44.90 -12.80 -8.10
CA LEU A 445 -45.58 -13.20 -6.88
C LEU A 445 -46.01 -14.65 -6.97
N VAL A 446 -45.67 -15.46 -5.98
CA VAL A 446 -46.04 -16.88 -5.90
C VAL A 446 -46.71 -17.23 -4.56
N PRO A 447 -47.59 -18.25 -4.51
CA PRO A 447 -48.15 -18.74 -3.24
C PRO A 447 -47.12 -19.43 -2.33
N GLN A 448 -46.01 -19.94 -2.89
CA GLN A 448 -44.97 -20.64 -2.15
C GLN A 448 -44.11 -19.67 -1.32
N GLY A 449 -44.20 -19.76 0.02
CA GLY A 449 -43.50 -18.89 0.94
C GLY A 449 -42.01 -19.19 1.10
N TYR A 450 -41.61 -20.47 1.00
CA TYR A 450 -40.21 -20.89 0.99
C TYR A 450 -39.61 -20.77 -0.43
N THR A 451 -39.80 -19.61 -1.06
CA THR A 451 -39.50 -19.38 -2.47
C THR A 451 -38.03 -19.65 -2.83
N LYS A 452 -37.08 -19.15 -2.04
CA LYS A 452 -35.65 -19.37 -2.30
C LYS A 452 -35.23 -20.82 -2.06
N CYS A 453 -35.78 -21.47 -1.04
CA CYS A 453 -35.53 -22.88 -0.76
C CYS A 453 -36.13 -23.79 -1.85
N SER A 454 -37.17 -23.34 -2.55
CA SER A 454 -37.85 -24.11 -3.59
C SER A 454 -37.23 -23.97 -4.99
N ILE A 455 -36.29 -23.05 -5.17
CA ILE A 455 -35.74 -22.68 -6.50
C ILE A 455 -34.23 -22.83 -6.53
N ILE A 456 -33.72 -23.56 -7.53
CA ILE A 456 -32.31 -23.47 -7.96
C ILE A 456 -32.23 -22.49 -9.15
N PRO A 457 -31.74 -21.25 -8.96
CA PRO A 457 -31.52 -20.35 -10.08
C PRO A 457 -30.26 -20.77 -10.85
N ILE A 458 -30.41 -21.22 -12.09
CA ILE A 458 -29.26 -21.70 -12.90
C ILE A 458 -28.60 -20.53 -13.62
N ASP A 459 -29.39 -19.73 -14.32
CA ASP A 459 -28.92 -18.52 -15.00
C ASP A 459 -30.03 -17.45 -15.06
N LYS A 460 -29.96 -16.55 -16.05
CA LYS A 460 -30.92 -15.46 -16.22
C LYS A 460 -32.32 -15.91 -16.65
N LYS A 461 -32.45 -17.11 -17.23
CA LYS A 461 -33.68 -17.66 -17.83
C LYS A 461 -34.08 -19.02 -17.27
N HIS A 462 -33.13 -19.80 -16.75
CA HIS A 462 -33.36 -21.19 -16.36
C HIS A 462 -33.44 -21.36 -14.83
N ILE A 463 -34.45 -22.08 -14.36
CA ILE A 463 -34.60 -22.51 -12.95
C ILE A 463 -34.88 -24.01 -12.86
N ILE A 464 -34.64 -24.59 -11.69
CA ILE A 464 -35.12 -25.92 -11.30
C ILE A 464 -35.99 -25.76 -10.05
N THR A 465 -37.15 -26.41 -10.04
CA THR A 465 -38.07 -26.37 -8.89
C THR A 465 -38.92 -27.64 -8.84
N SER A 466 -39.39 -28.01 -7.65
CA SER A 466 -40.43 -29.04 -7.48
C SER A 466 -41.84 -28.42 -7.33
N ASP A 467 -41.95 -27.09 -7.34
CA ASP A 467 -43.20 -26.36 -7.14
C ASP A 467 -43.79 -25.94 -8.51
N LYS A 468 -44.92 -26.55 -8.87
CA LYS A 468 -45.62 -26.27 -10.14
C LYS A 468 -46.06 -24.81 -10.24
N GLY A 469 -46.50 -24.19 -9.14
CA GLY A 469 -46.92 -22.80 -9.12
C GLY A 469 -45.77 -21.83 -9.42
N ILE A 470 -44.57 -22.12 -8.90
CA ILE A 470 -43.35 -21.38 -9.25
C ILE A 470 -43.00 -21.57 -10.72
N LYS A 471 -43.02 -22.81 -11.23
CA LYS A 471 -42.76 -23.11 -12.64
C LYS A 471 -43.68 -22.30 -13.55
N ASP A 472 -45.00 -22.39 -13.33
CA ASP A 472 -46.00 -21.75 -14.18
C ASP A 472 -45.86 -20.22 -14.15
N ALA A 473 -45.59 -19.65 -12.96
CA ALA A 473 -45.34 -18.22 -12.82
C ALA A 473 -44.06 -17.75 -13.53
N TRP A 474 -43.01 -18.57 -13.56
CA TRP A 474 -41.74 -18.27 -14.23
C TRP A 474 -41.85 -18.37 -15.75
N GLU A 475 -42.48 -19.43 -16.25
CA GLU A 475 -42.66 -19.66 -17.69
C GLU A 475 -43.60 -18.63 -18.32
N LYS A 476 -44.63 -18.16 -17.59
CA LYS A 476 -45.48 -17.04 -18.02
C LYS A 476 -44.71 -15.75 -18.28
N ARG A 477 -43.51 -15.60 -17.70
CA ARG A 477 -42.60 -14.46 -17.91
C ARG A 477 -41.48 -14.76 -18.92
N GLY A 478 -41.61 -15.84 -19.70
CA GLY A 478 -40.62 -16.25 -20.71
C GLY A 478 -39.40 -16.97 -20.13
N GLY A 479 -39.47 -17.38 -18.86
CA GLY A 479 -38.48 -18.25 -18.23
C GLY A 479 -38.60 -19.70 -18.69
N LYS A 480 -37.61 -20.52 -18.36
CA LYS A 480 -37.62 -21.97 -18.56
C LYS A 480 -37.40 -22.68 -17.23
N ALA A 481 -38.25 -23.64 -16.88
CA ALA A 481 -38.13 -24.38 -15.63
C ALA A 481 -38.02 -25.89 -15.89
N LEU A 482 -37.12 -26.56 -15.18
CA LEU A 482 -37.22 -28.01 -14.99
C LEU A 482 -38.06 -28.27 -13.74
N LEU A 483 -39.18 -28.97 -13.93
CA LEU A 483 -39.96 -29.51 -12.82
C LEU A 483 -39.36 -30.85 -12.39
N ILE A 484 -39.18 -31.06 -11.10
CA ILE A 484 -38.65 -32.30 -10.51
C ILE A 484 -39.58 -32.85 -9.42
N GLU A 485 -39.42 -34.12 -9.09
CA GLU A 485 -40.16 -34.81 -8.05
C GLU A 485 -39.82 -34.25 -6.66
N PRO A 486 -40.81 -33.87 -5.83
CA PRO A 486 -40.58 -33.46 -4.45
C PRO A 486 -40.31 -34.67 -3.54
N GLY A 487 -39.75 -34.45 -2.34
CA GLY A 487 -39.67 -35.51 -1.33
C GLY A 487 -38.28 -36.13 -1.13
N HIS A 488 -37.33 -35.88 -2.02
CA HIS A 488 -36.02 -36.56 -2.06
C HIS A 488 -34.86 -35.74 -1.45
N VAL A 489 -35.15 -34.79 -0.56
CA VAL A 489 -34.15 -33.98 0.13
C VAL A 489 -34.26 -34.18 1.63
N LYS A 490 -33.14 -34.48 2.31
CA LYS A 490 -33.11 -34.72 3.75
C LYS A 490 -33.11 -33.40 4.53
N LEU A 491 -34.05 -33.26 5.46
CA LEU A 491 -34.11 -32.18 6.45
C LEU A 491 -34.55 -32.72 7.81
N PRO A 492 -33.64 -33.00 8.76
CA PRO A 492 -34.01 -33.60 10.04
C PRO A 492 -35.01 -32.74 10.84
N GLY A 493 -36.10 -33.37 11.27
CA GLY A 493 -37.24 -32.71 11.95
C GLY A 493 -38.40 -32.34 11.01
N TYR A 494 -38.25 -32.59 9.71
CA TYR A 494 -39.32 -32.52 8.71
C TYR A 494 -39.38 -33.80 7.88
N ARG A 495 -40.49 -34.01 7.17
CA ARG A 495 -40.66 -35.15 6.25
C ARG A 495 -39.68 -35.08 5.08
N THR A 496 -39.47 -33.88 4.54
CA THR A 496 -38.54 -33.62 3.43
C THR A 496 -38.11 -32.16 3.45
N GLY A 497 -36.95 -31.87 2.87
CA GLY A 497 -36.45 -30.53 2.60
C GLY A 497 -36.80 -30.07 1.17
N LEU A 498 -36.26 -28.92 0.79
CA LEU A 498 -36.49 -28.32 -0.53
C LEU A 498 -35.19 -28.27 -1.34
N ILE A 499 -35.30 -28.48 -2.65
CA ILE A 499 -34.13 -28.67 -3.52
C ILE A 499 -33.21 -27.44 -3.56
N GLY A 500 -33.77 -26.23 -3.59
CA GLY A 500 -33.00 -24.99 -3.55
C GLY A 500 -32.22 -24.84 -2.24
N GLY A 501 -32.80 -25.29 -1.13
CA GLY A 501 -32.16 -25.30 0.19
C GLY A 501 -30.94 -26.24 0.28
N ALA A 502 -30.90 -27.28 -0.56
CA ALA A 502 -29.75 -28.18 -0.70
C ALA A 502 -28.70 -27.68 -1.71
N THR A 503 -28.79 -26.44 -2.18
CA THR A 503 -27.89 -25.92 -3.24
C THR A 503 -27.23 -24.59 -2.91
N GLY A 504 -26.24 -24.22 -3.72
CA GLY A 504 -25.69 -22.86 -3.83
C GLY A 504 -25.33 -22.57 -5.28
N THR A 505 -25.36 -21.31 -5.70
CA THR A 505 -25.12 -20.96 -7.10
C THR A 505 -24.20 -19.76 -7.24
N ASP A 506 -23.25 -19.85 -8.16
CA ASP A 506 -22.44 -18.72 -8.65
C ASP A 506 -22.53 -18.59 -10.18
N GLU A 507 -21.80 -17.66 -10.79
CA GLU A 507 -21.85 -17.42 -12.25
C GLU A 507 -21.44 -18.62 -13.11
N LYS A 508 -20.69 -19.57 -12.57
CA LYS A 508 -20.15 -20.72 -13.31
C LYS A 508 -20.58 -22.05 -12.72
N LYS A 509 -20.93 -22.10 -11.45
CA LYS A 509 -21.08 -23.34 -10.69
C LYS A 509 -22.44 -23.44 -10.00
N VAL A 510 -22.95 -24.66 -9.94
CA VAL A 510 -24.06 -25.08 -9.09
C VAL A 510 -23.52 -26.08 -8.09
N PHE A 511 -23.64 -25.75 -6.82
CA PHE A 511 -23.24 -26.58 -5.69
C PHE A 511 -24.44 -27.37 -5.19
N PHE A 512 -24.23 -28.64 -4.87
CA PHE A 512 -25.20 -29.50 -4.21
C PHE A 512 -24.63 -30.00 -2.89
N VAL A 513 -25.41 -29.93 -1.82
CA VAL A 513 -25.04 -30.48 -0.51
C VAL A 513 -25.47 -31.94 -0.46
N GLY A 514 -24.70 -32.79 -1.14
CA GLY A 514 -24.97 -34.22 -1.32
C GLY A 514 -24.69 -34.64 -2.76
N SER A 515 -25.03 -35.89 -3.06
CA SER A 515 -25.05 -36.46 -4.41
C SER A 515 -26.46 -36.40 -4.99
N MET A 516 -26.57 -35.96 -6.24
CA MET A 516 -27.79 -36.02 -7.02
C MET A 516 -28.22 -37.44 -7.36
N ASP A 517 -27.34 -38.44 -7.20
CA ASP A 517 -27.71 -39.86 -7.37
C ASP A 517 -28.75 -40.30 -6.33
N SER A 518 -28.93 -39.52 -5.26
CA SER A 518 -29.99 -39.73 -4.26
C SER A 518 -31.37 -39.17 -4.65
N HIS A 519 -31.49 -38.56 -5.83
CA HIS A 519 -32.73 -37.97 -6.35
C HIS A 519 -33.14 -38.69 -7.64
N PRO A 520 -34.43 -39.06 -7.82
CA PRO A 520 -34.90 -39.75 -9.03
C PRO A 520 -34.61 -38.96 -10.31
N ASP A 521 -34.84 -37.64 -10.30
CA ASP A 521 -34.48 -36.75 -11.41
C ASP A 521 -33.00 -36.34 -11.48
N GLY A 522 -32.09 -37.00 -10.75
CA GLY A 522 -30.69 -36.59 -10.64
C GLY A 522 -30.00 -36.40 -12.00
N GLN A 523 -30.24 -37.32 -12.94
CA GLN A 523 -29.69 -37.22 -14.30
C GLN A 523 -30.31 -36.06 -15.10
N ALA A 524 -31.63 -35.88 -15.04
CA ALA A 524 -32.33 -34.78 -15.70
C ALA A 524 -31.83 -33.41 -15.19
N ILE A 525 -31.59 -33.29 -13.88
CA ILE A 525 -30.99 -32.11 -13.25
C ILE A 525 -29.58 -31.87 -13.80
N ARG A 526 -28.72 -32.91 -13.86
CA ARG A 526 -27.36 -32.78 -14.42
C ARG A 526 -27.38 -32.27 -15.85
N ASP A 527 -28.22 -32.84 -16.70
CA ASP A 527 -28.27 -32.51 -18.13
C ASP A 527 -28.88 -31.13 -18.38
N PHE A 528 -29.86 -30.71 -17.58
CA PHE A 528 -30.37 -29.36 -17.61
C PHE A 528 -29.30 -28.31 -17.25
N ILE A 529 -28.52 -28.55 -16.19
CA ILE A 529 -27.46 -27.64 -15.75
C ILE A 529 -26.31 -27.58 -16.78
N ARG A 530 -25.89 -28.73 -17.33
CA ARG A 530 -24.84 -28.81 -18.36
C ARG A 530 -25.23 -28.09 -19.64
N ARG A 531 -26.49 -28.22 -20.10
CA ARG A 531 -27.01 -27.46 -21.26
C ARG A 531 -26.98 -25.95 -21.05
N CYS A 532 -27.07 -25.49 -19.81
CA CYS A 532 -26.91 -24.08 -19.45
C CYS A 532 -25.42 -23.65 -19.33
N GLY A 533 -24.46 -24.53 -19.63
CA GLY A 533 -23.03 -24.25 -19.58
C GLY A 533 -22.46 -24.09 -18.17
N ARG A 534 -23.11 -24.70 -17.16
CA ARG A 534 -22.69 -24.60 -15.75
C ARG A 534 -21.99 -25.87 -15.27
N TYR A 535 -21.00 -25.67 -14.39
CA TYR A 535 -20.29 -26.76 -13.71
C TYR A 535 -21.06 -27.21 -12.48
N ILE A 536 -21.14 -28.51 -12.28
CA ILE A 536 -21.81 -29.14 -11.14
C ILE A 536 -20.76 -29.51 -10.10
N ILE A 537 -21.02 -29.17 -8.84
CA ILE A 537 -20.19 -29.56 -7.70
C ILE A 537 -21.05 -30.19 -6.61
N GLU A 538 -20.94 -31.50 -6.46
CA GLU A 538 -21.53 -32.24 -5.35
C GLU A 538 -20.57 -32.20 -4.16
N LEU A 539 -20.99 -31.69 -3.02
CA LEU A 539 -20.07 -31.37 -1.94
C LEU A 539 -19.67 -32.58 -1.09
N TYR A 540 -20.44 -33.67 -1.12
CA TYR A 540 -20.10 -34.95 -0.48
C TYR A 540 -20.99 -36.08 -1.04
N PRO A 541 -20.60 -37.37 -0.90
CA PRO A 541 -21.29 -38.49 -1.57
C PRO A 541 -22.54 -39.02 -0.84
N GLY A 542 -23.15 -38.25 0.08
CA GLY A 542 -24.36 -38.68 0.79
C GLY A 542 -25.66 -38.12 0.17
N PRO A 543 -26.82 -38.31 0.83
CA PRO A 543 -28.08 -37.79 0.30
C PRO A 543 -28.08 -36.27 0.20
N LEU A 544 -28.89 -35.72 -0.71
CA LEU A 544 -29.14 -34.28 -0.75
C LEU A 544 -29.67 -33.80 0.60
N TYR A 545 -29.06 -32.75 1.14
CA TYR A 545 -29.30 -32.26 2.48
C TYR A 545 -29.65 -30.77 2.44
N ASP A 546 -30.83 -30.42 2.96
CA ASP A 546 -31.28 -29.04 2.99
C ASP A 546 -30.57 -28.25 4.10
N VAL A 547 -29.79 -27.25 3.68
CA VAL A 547 -29.03 -26.35 4.55
C VAL A 547 -29.45 -24.89 4.39
N GLY A 548 -30.61 -24.61 3.78
CA GLY A 548 -31.11 -23.24 3.65
C GLY A 548 -30.28 -22.38 2.72
N THR A 549 -29.92 -22.96 1.57
CA THR A 549 -29.11 -22.39 0.50
C THR A 549 -27.70 -21.95 0.95
N ILE A 550 -26.67 -22.42 0.27
CA ILE A 550 -25.33 -21.82 0.39
C ILE A 550 -25.34 -20.46 -0.32
N VAL A 551 -25.23 -19.37 0.44
CA VAL A 551 -25.16 -18.03 -0.14
C VAL A 551 -23.73 -17.76 -0.61
N ILE A 552 -23.50 -17.90 -1.91
CA ILE A 552 -22.22 -17.58 -2.55
C ILE A 552 -22.14 -16.09 -2.88
N LEU A 553 -21.07 -15.46 -2.39
CA LEU A 553 -20.80 -14.04 -2.50
C LEU A 553 -19.40 -13.85 -3.13
N PRO A 554 -19.32 -13.70 -4.47
CA PRO A 554 -18.06 -13.42 -5.14
C PRO A 554 -17.41 -12.13 -4.65
N CYS A 555 -16.09 -12.11 -4.52
CA CYS A 555 -15.39 -10.89 -4.18
C CYS A 555 -15.53 -9.84 -5.30
N LEU A 556 -16.36 -8.82 -5.09
CA LEU A 556 -16.61 -7.75 -6.07
C LEU A 556 -15.40 -6.84 -6.26
N SER A 557 -14.43 -6.89 -5.34
CA SER A 557 -13.16 -6.16 -5.45
C SER A 557 -12.06 -6.89 -6.21
N LYS A 558 -12.32 -8.05 -6.84
CA LYS A 558 -11.33 -8.91 -7.55
C LYS A 558 -10.39 -8.17 -8.50
N ASN A 559 -10.77 -6.99 -9.00
CA ASN A 559 -10.00 -6.20 -9.95
C ASN A 559 -9.80 -4.72 -9.56
N ARG A 560 -9.91 -4.35 -8.27
CA ARG A 560 -9.55 -2.98 -7.87
C ARG A 560 -8.05 -2.77 -8.03
N VAL A 561 -7.67 -2.18 -9.16
CA VAL A 561 -6.38 -1.53 -9.39
C VAL A 561 -6.36 -0.32 -8.47
N LEU A 562 -5.61 -0.42 -7.38
CA LEU A 562 -5.39 0.71 -6.48
C LEU A 562 -4.16 1.48 -7.01
N TYR A 563 -4.32 2.78 -7.27
CA TYR A 563 -3.30 3.67 -7.86
C TYR A 563 -2.48 4.42 -6.81
#